data_AF-A0A316ESD6-F1
#
_entry.id   AF-A0A316ESD6-F1
#
_cell.length_a   1.000
_cell.length_b   1.000
_cell.length_c   1.000
_cell.angle_alpha   90.00
_cell.angle_beta   90.00
_cell.angle_gamma   90.00
#
_symmetry.space_group_name_H-M   'P 1'
#
loop_
_entity.id
_entity.type
_entity.pdbx_description
1 polymer ?
#
loop_
_entity_poly.entity_id
_entity_poly.type
_entity_poly.pdbx_seq_one_letter_code
_entity_poly.pdbx_strand_id
1 'polypeptide(L)'
;MVADEFLYIADVLAPLRRNEILFLGALHRCYTQVRGERPEAHLEGDRFTFGREATQLLKIALIPPVFPDWITLEAVGASLTRTGFVKEATVESAPVFLPTPLLSGLVSLINIEAACAAEGQKKP
;
A
#
# COMPACT_ATOMS: atom_id res chain seq x y z
N MET A 1 13.10 10.35 16.72
CA MET A 1 13.03 9.79 15.35
C MET A 1 12.01 8.67 15.24
N VAL A 2 12.20 7.51 15.87
CA VAL A 2 11.22 6.39 15.77
C VAL A 2 9.85 6.74 16.39
N ALA A 3 9.83 7.43 17.52
CA ALA A 3 8.58 7.85 18.16
C ALA A 3 7.81 8.91 17.32
N ASP A 4 8.51 9.83 16.67
CA ASP A 4 7.91 10.88 15.85
C ASP A 4 7.30 10.31 14.57
N GLU A 5 7.98 9.34 13.95
CA GLU A 5 7.46 8.61 12.78
C GLU A 5 6.24 7.76 13.13
N PHE A 6 6.24 7.11 14.30
CA PHE A 6 5.08 6.37 14.79
C PHE A 6 3.87 7.28 15.02
N LEU A 7 4.07 8.42 15.68
CA LEU A 7 3.01 9.40 15.92
C LEU A 7 2.47 9.98 14.62
N TYR A 8 3.35 10.33 13.68
CA TYR A 8 2.94 10.77 12.35
C TYR A 8 2.07 9.73 11.63
N ILE A 9 2.49 8.46 11.63
CA ILE A 9 1.72 7.38 11.01
C ILE A 9 0.37 7.19 11.71
N ALA A 10 0.33 7.23 13.05
CA ALA A 10 -0.91 7.14 13.81
C ALA A 10 -1.87 8.28 13.47
N ASP A 11 -1.38 9.52 13.37
CA ASP A 11 -2.16 10.69 13.01
C ASP A 11 -2.71 10.61 11.58
N VAL A 12 -1.95 10.06 10.64
CA VAL A 12 -2.40 9.87 9.25
C VAL A 12 -3.43 8.74 9.14
N LEU A 13 -3.30 7.69 9.97
CA LEU A 13 -4.23 6.55 9.96
C LEU A 13 -5.54 6.83 10.70
N ALA A 14 -5.51 7.61 11.77
CA ALA A 14 -6.68 7.92 12.60
C ALA A 14 -7.92 8.39 11.83
N PRO A 15 -7.82 9.27 10.80
CA PRO A 15 -8.98 9.72 10.05
C PRO A 15 -9.40 8.78 8.91
N LEU A 16 -8.68 7.68 8.64
CA LEU A 16 -8.98 6.81 7.51
C LEU A 16 -10.21 5.94 7.78
N ARG A 17 -11.05 5.81 6.76
CA ARG A 17 -12.20 4.92 6.78
C ARG A 17 -11.76 3.47 6.59
N ARG A 18 -12.63 2.54 6.99
CA ARG A 18 -12.38 1.10 6.82
C ARG A 18 -12.04 0.71 5.38
N ASN A 19 -12.76 1.25 4.40
CA ASN A 19 -12.54 0.95 2.98
C ASN A 19 -11.19 1.50 2.47
N GLU A 20 -10.76 2.66 2.96
CA GLU A 20 -9.43 3.22 2.70
C GLU A 20 -8.32 2.32 3.27
N ILE A 21 -8.47 1.82 4.50
CA ILE A 21 -7.52 0.88 5.11
C ILE A 21 -7.45 -0.44 4.32
N LEU A 22 -8.60 -0.98 3.93
CA LEU A 22 -8.67 -2.19 3.11
C LEU A 22 -8.02 -2.00 1.75
N PHE A 23 -8.21 -0.84 1.12
CA PHE A 23 -7.55 -0.46 -0.13
C PHE A 23 -6.03 -0.46 0.04
N LEU A 24 -5.49 0.22 1.06
CA LEU A 24 -4.04 0.30 1.31
C LEU A 24 -3.43 -1.09 1.52
N GLY A 25 -4.07 -1.93 2.34
CA GLY A 25 -3.61 -3.29 2.59
C GLY A 25 -3.64 -4.17 1.34
N ALA A 26 -4.71 -4.08 0.54
CA ALA A 26 -4.83 -4.84 -0.70
C ALA A 26 -3.83 -4.36 -1.77
N LEU A 27 -3.64 -3.04 -1.93
CA LEU A 27 -2.67 -2.46 -2.85
C LEU A 27 -1.26 -3.00 -2.56
N HIS A 28 -0.85 -2.96 -1.29
CA HIS A 28 0.47 -3.48 -0.90
C HIS A 28 0.61 -4.98 -1.20
N ARG A 29 -0.40 -5.80 -0.86
CA ARG A 29 -0.38 -7.25 -1.13
C ARG A 29 -0.32 -7.56 -2.63
N CYS A 30 -1.18 -6.94 -3.44
CA CYS A 30 -1.20 -7.14 -4.89
C CYS A 30 0.13 -6.72 -5.53
N TYR A 31 0.70 -5.59 -5.10
CA TYR A 31 1.97 -5.11 -5.62
C TYR A 31 3.15 -6.01 -5.24
N THR A 32 3.19 -6.49 -3.98
CA THR A 32 4.24 -7.40 -3.51
C THR A 32 4.16 -8.78 -4.15
N GLN A 33 2.95 -9.28 -4.40
CA GLN A 33 2.73 -10.54 -5.14
C GLN A 33 3.32 -10.44 -6.55
N VAL A 34 2.92 -9.42 -7.32
CA VAL A 34 3.39 -9.21 -8.70
C VAL A 34 4.91 -9.04 -8.75
N ARG A 35 5.47 -8.26 -7.82
CA ARG A 35 6.92 -8.07 -7.73
C ARG A 35 7.65 -9.38 -7.36
N GLY A 36 7.09 -10.18 -6.46
CA GLY A 36 7.68 -11.46 -6.03
C GLY A 36 7.72 -12.51 -7.14
N GLU A 37 6.78 -12.44 -8.09
CA GLU A 37 6.75 -13.31 -9.27
C GLU A 37 7.85 -12.96 -10.31
N ARG A 38 8.43 -11.75 -10.24
CA ARG A 38 9.48 -11.28 -11.18
C ARG A 38 10.62 -10.55 -10.43
N PRO A 39 11.45 -11.26 -9.66
CA PRO A 39 12.47 -10.64 -8.82
C PRO A 39 13.58 -9.95 -9.61
N GLU A 40 13.82 -10.32 -10.87
CA GLU A 40 14.91 -9.78 -11.71
C GLU A 40 14.57 -8.48 -12.44
N ALA A 41 13.31 -8.03 -12.38
CA ALA A 41 12.90 -6.76 -12.97
C ALA A 41 13.32 -5.60 -12.05
N HIS A 42 14.31 -4.83 -12.49
CA HIS A 42 14.99 -3.79 -11.71
C HIS A 42 14.91 -2.40 -12.36
N LEU A 43 14.21 -2.24 -13.48
CA LEU A 43 14.15 -0.98 -14.20
C LEU A 43 12.92 -0.16 -13.79
N GLU A 44 13.04 1.17 -13.91
CA GLU A 44 11.95 2.10 -13.57
C GLU A 44 10.70 1.88 -14.43
N GLY A 45 10.87 1.39 -15.66
CA GLY A 45 9.77 0.94 -16.53
C GLY A 45 8.99 -0.26 -15.97
N ASP A 46 9.63 -1.12 -15.17
CA ASP A 46 8.99 -2.28 -14.56
C ASP A 46 8.00 -1.84 -13.47
N ARG A 47 8.27 -0.72 -12.80
CA ARG A 47 7.40 -0.20 -11.73
C ARG A 47 5.98 0.10 -12.22
N PHE A 48 5.86 0.68 -13.42
CA PHE A 48 4.56 1.01 -14.00
C PHE A 48 3.84 -0.24 -14.51
N THR A 49 4.59 -1.20 -15.07
CA THR A 49 4.07 -2.52 -15.45
C THR A 49 3.52 -3.27 -14.23
N PHE A 50 4.29 -3.31 -13.15
CA PHE A 50 3.87 -3.91 -11.88
C PHE A 50 2.68 -3.20 -11.28
N GLY A 51 2.67 -1.86 -11.31
CA GLY A 51 1.52 -1.08 -10.88
C GLY A 51 0.26 -1.43 -11.66
N ARG A 52 0.36 -1.56 -12.99
CA ARG A 52 -0.77 -1.91 -13.85
C ARG A 52 -1.31 -3.29 -13.50
N GLU A 53 -0.44 -4.30 -13.42
CA GLU A 53 -0.81 -5.68 -13.03
C GLU A 53 -1.41 -5.73 -11.61
N ALA A 54 -0.79 -5.05 -10.64
CA ALA A 54 -1.28 -4.95 -9.27
C ALA A 54 -2.64 -4.26 -9.19
N THR A 55 -2.88 -3.24 -10.01
CA THR A 55 -4.18 -2.54 -10.10
C THR A 55 -5.28 -3.47 -10.63
N GLN A 56 -4.96 -4.38 -11.56
CA GLN A 56 -5.94 -5.39 -12.00
C GLN A 56 -6.25 -6.39 -10.88
N LEU A 57 -5.24 -6.87 -10.15
CA LEU A 57 -5.46 -7.74 -8.99
C LEU A 57 -6.26 -7.03 -7.89
N LEU A 58 -6.03 -5.73 -7.70
CA LEU A 58 -6.77 -4.89 -6.75
C LEU A 58 -8.26 -4.82 -7.09
N LYS A 59 -8.59 -4.63 -8.39
CA LYS A 59 -9.98 -4.67 -8.87
C LYS A 59 -10.64 -5.99 -8.54
N ILE A 60 -9.99 -7.11 -8.85
CA ILE A 60 -10.51 -8.45 -8.59
C ILE A 60 -10.72 -8.69 -7.09
N ALA A 61 -9.79 -8.20 -6.24
CA ALA A 61 -9.86 -8.42 -4.80
C ALA A 61 -10.93 -7.59 -4.10
N LEU A 62 -11.21 -6.38 -4.58
CA LEU A 62 -12.04 -5.41 -3.86
C LEU A 62 -13.41 -5.15 -4.53
N ILE A 63 -13.61 -5.57 -5.77
CA ILE A 63 -14.88 -5.42 -6.50
C ILE A 63 -15.50 -6.80 -6.77
N PRO A 64 -16.77 -7.05 -6.41
CA PRO A 64 -17.66 -6.22 -5.58
C PRO A 64 -17.49 -6.28 -4.03
N PRO A 65 -16.60 -7.09 -3.38
CA PRO A 65 -16.67 -7.28 -1.93
C PRO A 65 -16.56 -6.03 -1.05
N VAL A 66 -15.84 -5.00 -1.51
CA VAL A 66 -15.57 -3.76 -0.74
C VAL A 66 -16.08 -2.52 -1.46
N PHE A 67 -15.93 -2.48 -2.78
CA PHE A 67 -16.41 -1.39 -3.63
C PHE A 67 -17.42 -1.91 -4.65
N PRO A 68 -18.48 -1.15 -4.95
CA PRO A 68 -19.51 -1.57 -5.91
C PRO A 68 -19.00 -1.61 -7.36
N ASP A 69 -18.04 -0.75 -7.70
CA ASP A 69 -17.54 -0.58 -9.06
C ASP A 69 -16.13 0.04 -9.07
N TRP A 70 -15.58 0.13 -10.29
CA TRP A 70 -14.27 0.74 -10.53
C TRP A 70 -14.24 2.23 -10.17
N ILE A 71 -15.31 2.98 -10.45
CA ILE A 71 -15.36 4.43 -10.22
C ILE A 71 -15.19 4.73 -8.73
N THR A 72 -15.88 3.97 -7.87
CA THR A 72 -15.80 4.11 -6.42
C THR A 72 -14.42 3.72 -5.89
N LEU A 73 -13.83 2.64 -6.41
CA LEU A 73 -12.47 2.23 -6.04
C LEU A 73 -11.44 3.29 -6.47
N GLU A 74 -11.54 3.81 -7.69
CA GLU A 74 -10.67 4.85 -8.24
C GLU A 74 -10.74 6.13 -7.40
N ALA A 75 -11.94 6.59 -7.06
CA ALA A 75 -12.14 7.77 -6.22
C ALA A 75 -11.46 7.63 -4.84
N VAL A 76 -11.49 6.44 -4.25
CA VAL A 76 -10.81 6.15 -2.98
C VAL A 76 -9.29 6.09 -3.16
N GLY A 77 -8.80 5.48 -4.24
CA GLY A 77 -7.37 5.48 -4.56
C GLY A 77 -6.82 6.90 -4.75
N ALA A 78 -7.54 7.73 -5.51
CA ALA A 78 -7.21 9.13 -5.75
C ALA A 78 -7.25 9.95 -4.44
N SER A 79 -8.25 9.76 -3.57
CA SER A 79 -8.32 10.46 -2.28
C SER A 79 -7.18 10.08 -1.35
N LEU A 80 -6.65 8.86 -1.44
CA LEU A 80 -5.53 8.39 -0.64
C LEU A 80 -4.18 8.98 -1.05
N THR A 81 -4.06 9.59 -2.23
CA THR A 81 -2.81 10.27 -2.63
C THR A 81 -2.38 11.36 -1.65
N ARG A 82 -3.35 12.04 -1.01
CA ARG A 82 -3.12 13.07 0.02
C ARG A 82 -2.37 12.56 1.26
N THR A 83 -2.40 11.25 1.50
CA THR A 83 -1.75 10.62 2.66
C THR A 83 -0.27 10.35 2.43
N GLY A 84 0.19 10.40 1.18
CA GLY A 84 1.53 9.98 0.81
C GLY A 84 1.76 8.46 0.84
N PHE A 85 0.77 7.63 1.20
CA PHE A 85 0.86 6.15 1.14
C PHE A 85 0.67 5.59 -0.27
N VAL A 86 -0.04 6.32 -1.12
CA VAL A 86 -0.38 5.93 -2.50
C VAL A 86 0.18 6.98 -3.45
N LYS A 87 0.83 6.52 -4.52
CA LYS A 87 1.13 7.34 -5.69
C LYS A 87 0.21 6.91 -6.83
N GLU A 88 -0.47 7.87 -7.42
CA GLU A 88 -1.23 7.65 -8.65
C GLU A 88 -0.35 7.99 -9.86
N ALA A 89 -0.46 7.19 -10.91
CA ALA A 89 0.14 7.43 -12.21
C ALA A 89 -0.84 7.06 -13.32
N THR A 90 -0.61 7.55 -14.53
CA THR A 90 -1.40 7.17 -15.71
C THR A 90 -0.56 6.30 -16.63
N VAL A 91 -1.06 5.12 -16.98
CA VAL A 91 -0.44 4.19 -17.92
C VAL A 91 -1.49 3.84 -18.97
N GLU A 92 -1.20 4.09 -20.26
CA GLU A 92 -2.13 3.79 -21.36
C GLU A 92 -3.54 4.38 -21.14
N SER A 93 -3.60 5.62 -20.62
CA SER A 93 -4.85 6.33 -20.29
C SER A 93 -5.68 5.72 -19.15
N ALA A 94 -5.14 4.77 -18.39
CA ALA A 94 -5.77 4.22 -17.18
C ALA A 94 -5.01 4.65 -15.92
N PRO A 95 -5.70 4.97 -14.82
CA PRO A 95 -5.04 5.26 -13.56
C PRO A 95 -4.50 3.97 -12.94
N VAL A 96 -3.29 4.07 -12.43
CA VAL A 96 -2.52 3.01 -11.79
C VAL A 96 -2.12 3.50 -10.41
N PHE A 97 -2.38 2.66 -9.40
CA PHE A 97 -2.01 2.96 -8.03
C PHE A 97 -0.74 2.20 -7.65
N LEU A 98 0.20 2.91 -7.02
CA LEU A 98 1.48 2.37 -6.58
C LEU A 98 1.63 2.59 -5.07
N PRO A 99 2.06 1.57 -4.31
CA PRO A 99 2.46 1.79 -2.94
C PRO A 99 3.70 2.70 -2.91
N THR A 100 3.73 3.64 -1.96
CA THR A 100 4.94 4.41 -1.67
C THR A 100 5.81 3.69 -0.64
N PRO A 101 7.08 4.09 -0.48
CA PRO A 101 7.93 3.57 0.60
C PRO A 101 7.30 3.76 1.99
N LEU A 102 6.51 4.82 2.18
CA LEU A 102 5.82 5.09 3.44
C LEU A 102 4.79 4.00 3.76
N LEU A 103 4.05 3.51 2.75
CA LEU A 103 3.10 2.40 2.94
C LEU A 103 3.83 1.08 3.26
N SER A 104 4.97 0.82 2.61
CA SER A 104 5.80 -0.34 2.93
C SER A 104 6.36 -0.28 4.36
N GLY A 105 6.78 0.92 4.80
CA GLY A 105 7.19 1.17 6.18
C GLY A 105 6.05 0.87 7.16
N LEU A 106 4.85 1.40 6.92
CA LEU A 106 3.67 1.11 7.74
C LEU A 106 3.39 -0.40 7.87
N VAL A 107 3.40 -1.14 6.76
CA VAL A 107 3.16 -2.60 6.80
C VAL A 107 4.22 -3.32 7.62
N SER A 108 5.47 -2.86 7.59
CA SER A 108 6.53 -3.43 8.43
C SER A 108 6.33 -3.15 9.93
N LEU A 109 5.71 -2.02 10.30
CA LEU A 109 5.40 -1.66 11.69
C LEU A 109 4.24 -2.47 12.28
N ILE A 110 3.30 -2.95 11.43
CA ILE A 110 2.21 -3.85 11.85
C ILE A 110 2.75 -5.23 12.26
N ASN A 111 4.01 -5.55 11.93
CA ASN A 111 4.71 -6.73 12.43
C ASN A 111 5.22 -6.50 13.87
N ILE A 112 4.31 -6.12 14.76
CA ILE A 112 4.55 -5.74 16.17
C ILE A 112 5.27 -6.86 16.94
N GLU A 113 5.09 -8.13 16.56
CA GLU A 113 5.80 -9.28 17.17
C GLU A 113 7.32 -9.25 16.92
N ALA A 114 7.78 -8.75 15.76
CA ALA A 114 9.22 -8.57 15.49
C ALA A 114 9.83 -7.42 16.32
N ALA A 115 9.05 -6.36 16.57
CA ALA A 115 9.47 -5.25 17.43
C ALA A 115 9.54 -5.67 18.91
N CYS A 116 8.58 -6.47 19.39
CA CYS A 116 8.61 -7.04 20.74
C CYS A 116 9.74 -8.06 20.94
N ALA A 117 10.12 -8.80 19.89
CA ALA A 117 11.24 -9.76 19.94
C ALA A 117 12.61 -9.08 20.07
N ALA A 118 12.80 -7.88 19.53
CA ALA A 118 14.03 -7.10 19.64
C ALA A 118 14.23 -6.47 21.04
N GLU A 119 13.15 -6.14 21.75
CA GLU A 119 13.23 -5.66 23.14
C GLU A 119 13.52 -6.79 24.14
N GLY A 120 13.13 -8.04 23.84
CA GLY A 120 13.47 -9.21 24.63
C GLY A 120 14.96 -9.60 24.59
N GLN A 121 15.73 -9.11 23.62
CA GLN A 121 17.17 -9.38 23.48
C GLN A 121 18.08 -8.29 24.08
N LYS A 122 17.50 -7.23 24.66
CA LYS A 122 18.26 -6.26 25.47
C LYS A 122 17.90 -6.41 26.94
N LYS A 123 18.54 -7.38 27.61
CA LYS A 123 18.90 -7.33 29.04
C LYS A 123 20.17 -8.18 29.27
N PRO A 124 20.96 -7.80 30.28
CA PRO A 124 22.42 -7.69 30.27
C PRO A 124 23.22 -8.99 30.09
#